data_AF-A0A9Q0TZ85-F1
#
_entry.id   AF-A0A9Q0TZ85-F1
#
_cell.length_a   1.000
_cell.length_b   1.000
_cell.length_c   1.000
_cell.angle_alpha   90.00
_cell.angle_beta   90.00
_cell.angle_gamma   90.00
#
_symmetry.space_group_name_H-M   'P 1'
#
loop_
_entity.id
_entity.type
_entity.pdbx_description
1 polymer ?
#
loop_
_entity_poly.entity_id
_entity_poly.type
_entity_poly.pdbx_seq_one_letter_code
_entity_poly.pdbx_strand_id
1 'polypeptide(L)'
;MIAETNPEAEFGYGSGDTNPMKAINPGLIYDAGEDDYDKFLCVLGYSRKQLRLVTGDDSSCSGVTKEAVWNLNYPSLGLSVGSGHSITRVVHHFIEL
;
A
#
# COMPACT_ATOMS: atom_id res chain seq x y z
N MET A 1 -7.62 -7.18 19.12
CA MET A 1 -7.81 -8.55 18.60
C MET A 1 -6.44 -9.16 18.38
N ILE A 2 -6.28 -10.47 18.55
CA ILE A 2 -5.00 -11.17 18.32
C ILE A 2 -5.20 -12.29 17.30
N ALA A 3 -4.19 -12.56 16.48
CA ALA A 3 -4.23 -13.57 15.41
C ALA A 3 -4.66 -14.96 15.93
N GLU A 4 -4.39 -15.29 17.19
CA GLU A 4 -4.79 -16.56 17.82
C GLU A 4 -6.31 -16.73 17.95
N THR A 5 -7.06 -15.62 17.97
CA THR A 5 -8.52 -15.61 18.16
C THR A 5 -9.31 -15.29 16.90
N ASN A 6 -8.64 -14.91 15.82
CA ASN A 6 -9.23 -14.66 14.51
C ASN A 6 -8.35 -15.31 13.42
N PRO A 7 -8.77 -16.45 12.82
CA PRO A 7 -7.98 -17.17 11.82
C PRO A 7 -7.67 -16.36 10.55
N GLU A 8 -8.44 -15.31 10.25
CA GLU A 8 -8.22 -14.43 9.10
C GLU A 8 -7.17 -13.34 9.39
N ALA A 9 -6.78 -13.17 10.67
CA ALA A 9 -5.75 -12.26 11.14
C ALA A 9 -5.87 -10.85 10.52
N GLU A 10 -4.80 -10.31 9.95
CA GLU A 10 -4.76 -8.98 9.34
C GLU A 10 -5.74 -8.84 8.16
N PHE A 11 -6.17 -9.92 7.52
CA PHE A 11 -7.22 -9.87 6.48
C PHE A 11 -8.63 -9.72 7.08
N GLY A 12 -8.82 -10.06 8.36
CA GLY A 12 -10.08 -9.88 9.07
C GLY A 12 -10.19 -8.54 9.81
N TYR A 13 -9.08 -8.03 10.37
CA TYR A 13 -9.10 -6.82 11.21
C TYR A 13 -8.09 -5.71 10.83
N GLY A 14 -7.28 -5.90 9.79
CA GLY A 14 -6.28 -4.91 9.37
C GLY A 14 -5.27 -4.59 10.47
N SER A 15 -5.11 -3.30 10.79
CA SER A 15 -4.23 -2.81 11.86
C SER A 15 -4.80 -3.02 13.28
N GLY A 16 -6.02 -3.55 13.39
CA GLY A 16 -6.70 -3.81 14.66
C GLY A 16 -7.77 -2.77 15.01
N ASP A 17 -8.09 -2.70 16.29
CA ASP A 17 -9.19 -1.85 16.77
C ASP A 17 -8.79 -0.37 16.81
N THR A 18 -9.72 0.52 16.45
CA THR A 18 -9.45 1.95 16.31
C THR A 18 -9.28 2.61 17.68
N ASN A 19 -8.26 3.45 17.83
CA ASN A 19 -8.09 4.30 19.00
C ASN A 19 -8.22 5.80 18.62
N PRO A 20 -9.43 6.38 18.73
CA PRO A 20 -9.66 7.77 18.32
C PRO A 20 -8.81 8.78 19.09
N MET A 21 -8.58 8.54 20.39
CA MET A 21 -7.81 9.46 21.23
C MET A 21 -6.35 9.54 20.81
N LYS A 22 -5.76 8.42 20.36
CA LYS A 22 -4.40 8.41 19.82
C LYS A 22 -4.32 8.92 18.38
N ALA A 23 -5.37 8.74 17.58
CA ALA A 23 -5.40 9.16 16.18
C ALA A 23 -5.32 10.69 15.99
N ILE A 24 -5.68 11.49 17.01
CA ILE A 24 -5.57 12.95 16.97
C ILE A 24 -4.11 13.41 16.84
N ASN A 25 -3.19 12.71 17.51
CA ASN A 25 -1.76 13.01 17.45
C ASN A 25 -0.98 11.69 17.35
N PRO A 26 -0.89 11.12 16.13
CA PRO A 26 -0.24 9.84 15.91
C PRO A 26 1.30 9.93 16.03
N GLY A 27 1.84 11.15 16.04
CA GLY A 27 3.28 11.46 16.07
C GLY A 27 3.96 11.33 14.71
N LEU A 28 3.60 10.31 13.92
CA LEU A 28 4.14 10.05 12.59
C LEU A 28 3.01 9.58 11.65
N ILE A 29 3.09 9.97 10.37
CA ILE A 29 2.11 9.63 9.35
C ILE A 29 2.83 9.07 8.10
N TYR A 30 2.20 8.09 7.46
CA TYR A 30 2.58 7.61 6.13
C TYR A 30 1.76 8.39 5.10
N ASP A 31 2.37 9.42 4.52
CA ASP A 31 1.69 10.25 3.51
C ASP A 31 1.81 9.63 2.10
N ALA A 32 0.78 9.80 1.27
CA ALA A 32 0.73 9.33 -0.09
C ALA A 32 -0.19 10.22 -0.94
N GLY A 33 0.32 10.70 -2.07
CA GLY A 33 -0.43 11.55 -3.01
C GLY A 33 -1.00 10.76 -4.19
N GLU A 34 -1.75 11.47 -5.04
CA GLU A 34 -2.34 10.91 -6.28
C GLU A 34 -1.27 10.24 -7.17
N ASP A 35 -0.11 10.89 -7.34
CA ASP A 35 1.02 10.37 -8.11
C ASP A 35 1.55 9.01 -7.61
N ASP A 36 1.47 8.74 -6.31
CA ASP A 36 1.92 7.48 -5.73
C ASP A 36 0.95 6.35 -6.08
N TYR A 37 -0.35 6.65 -6.06
CA TYR A 37 -1.39 5.73 -6.51
C TYR A 37 -1.36 5.50 -8.02
N ASP A 38 -1.09 6.52 -8.82
CA ASP A 38 -0.92 6.38 -10.27
C ASP A 38 0.21 5.42 -10.61
N LYS A 39 1.39 5.60 -9.99
CA LYS A 39 2.54 4.69 -10.13
C LYS A 39 2.17 3.28 -9.68
N PHE A 40 1.47 3.16 -8.55
CA PHE A 40 1.04 1.87 -8.01
C PHE A 40 0.13 1.11 -9.00
N LEU A 41 -0.92 1.78 -9.51
CA LEU A 41 -1.84 1.21 -10.49
C LEU A 41 -1.13 0.83 -11.79
N CYS A 42 -0.18 1.65 -12.25
CA CYS A 42 0.64 1.36 -13.41
C CYS A 42 1.44 0.06 -13.26
N VAL A 43 2.06 -0.18 -12.10
CA VAL A 43 2.80 -1.43 -11.87
C VAL A 43 1.89 -2.63 -11.68
N LEU A 44 0.65 -2.44 -11.22
CA LEU A 44 -0.39 -3.48 -11.24
C LEU A 44 -0.85 -3.87 -12.66
N GLY A 45 -0.40 -3.13 -13.69
CA GLY A 45 -0.68 -3.44 -15.10
C GLY A 45 -1.88 -2.71 -15.67
N TYR A 46 -2.33 -1.62 -15.04
CA TYR A 46 -3.39 -0.79 -15.60
C TYR A 46 -2.94 -0.18 -16.93
N SER A 47 -3.76 -0.34 -17.96
CA SER A 47 -3.55 0.36 -19.23
C SER A 47 -3.82 1.85 -19.06
N ARG A 48 -3.24 2.69 -19.94
CA ARG A 48 -3.51 4.14 -19.96
C ARG A 48 -5.01 4.45 -19.98
N LYS A 49 -5.81 3.66 -20.70
CA LYS A 49 -7.26 3.85 -20.75
C LYS A 49 -7.92 3.58 -19.39
N GLN A 50 -7.51 2.51 -18.70
CA GLN A 50 -8.04 2.19 -17.36
C GLN A 50 -7.60 3.22 -16.33
N LEU A 51 -6.34 3.66 -16.37
CA LEU A 51 -5.82 4.67 -15.46
C LEU A 51 -6.64 5.96 -15.56
N ARG A 52 -6.84 6.49 -16.77
CA ARG A 52 -7.62 7.71 -16.99
C ARG A 52 -9.10 7.61 -16.62
N LEU A 53 -9.66 6.39 -16.64
CA LEU A 53 -11.02 6.17 -16.13
C LEU A 53 -11.09 6.28 -14.61
N VAL A 54 -10.00 5.97 -13.90
CA VAL A 54 -9.90 6.06 -12.44
C VAL A 54 -9.51 7.48 -12.01
N THR A 55 -8.49 8.06 -12.65
CA THR A 55 -7.96 9.39 -12.30
C THR A 55 -8.84 10.53 -12.79
N GLY A 56 -9.55 10.33 -13.90
CA GLY A 56 -10.40 11.36 -14.51
C GLY A 56 -9.63 12.43 -15.29
N ASP A 57 -8.32 12.26 -15.47
CA ASP A 57 -7.42 13.20 -16.14
C ASP A 57 -6.61 12.51 -17.26
N ASP A 58 -5.52 13.15 -17.71
CA ASP A 58 -4.65 12.65 -18.77
C ASP A 58 -3.49 11.76 -18.29
N SER A 59 -3.54 11.24 -17.05
CA SER A 59 -2.49 10.43 -16.44
C SER A 59 -2.00 9.27 -17.31
N SER A 60 -0.71 8.94 -17.13
CA SER A 60 -0.02 7.93 -17.93
C SER A 60 1.11 7.24 -17.19
N CYS A 61 1.34 5.96 -17.50
CA CYS A 61 2.38 5.13 -16.89
C CYS A 61 3.80 5.35 -17.46
N SER A 62 4.09 6.52 -18.02
CA SER A 62 5.42 6.80 -18.60
C SER A 62 6.49 6.87 -17.52
N GLY A 63 7.55 6.06 -17.64
CA GLY A 63 8.69 6.11 -16.73
C GLY A 63 8.49 5.38 -15.40
N VAL A 64 7.37 4.67 -15.21
CA VAL A 64 7.13 3.86 -14.01
C VAL A 64 7.87 2.54 -14.12
N THR A 65 8.71 2.22 -13.13
CA THR A 65 9.46 0.97 -13.08
C THR A 65 8.72 -0.07 -12.24
N LYS A 66 8.94 -1.36 -12.51
CA LYS A 66 8.20 -2.46 -11.84
C LYS A 66 8.50 -2.60 -10.35
N GLU A 67 9.57 -1.97 -9.87
CA GLU A 67 9.92 -1.94 -8.46
C GLU A 67 8.92 -1.12 -7.62
N ALA A 68 8.07 -0.27 -8.24
CA ALA A 68 7.21 0.66 -7.51
C ALA A 68 5.97 0.05 -6.84
N VAL A 69 5.53 -1.18 -7.18
CA VAL A 69 4.33 -1.79 -6.53
C VAL A 69 4.51 -1.90 -5.01
N TRP A 70 5.74 -2.16 -4.55
CA TRP A 70 6.03 -2.41 -3.15
C TRP A 70 6.38 -1.14 -2.37
N ASN A 71 6.54 0.00 -3.06
CA ASN A 71 6.99 1.26 -2.47
C ASN A 71 5.86 2.26 -2.25
N LEU A 72 4.59 1.83 -2.40
CA LEU A 72 3.49 2.66 -1.92
C LEU A 72 3.67 2.83 -0.42
N ASN A 73 3.66 4.09 0.04
CA ASN A 73 3.89 4.46 1.42
C ASN A 73 2.66 4.14 2.28
N TYR A 74 2.32 2.86 2.39
CA TYR A 74 1.11 2.38 3.03
C TYR A 74 1.42 1.91 4.47
N PRO A 75 0.55 2.16 5.47
CA PRO A 75 0.81 1.88 6.88
C PRO A 75 0.75 0.38 7.26
N SER A 76 0.95 -0.52 6.30
CA SER A 76 1.02 -1.97 6.49
C SER A 76 1.85 -2.63 5.40
N LEU A 77 2.45 -3.78 5.71
CA LEU A 77 3.20 -4.58 4.74
C LEU A 77 2.41 -5.84 4.36
N GLY A 78 2.25 -6.08 3.07
CA GLY A 78 1.61 -7.28 2.53
C GLY A 78 2.51 -7.95 1.49
N LEU A 79 2.68 -9.27 1.56
CA LEU A 79 3.47 -10.03 0.62
C LEU A 79 2.79 -11.37 0.28
N SER A 80 2.56 -11.60 -1.00
CA SER A 80 2.09 -12.90 -1.50
C SER A 80 3.29 -13.75 -1.89
N VAL A 81 3.44 -14.90 -1.24
CA VAL A 81 4.54 -15.85 -1.48
C VAL A 81 3.97 -17.22 -1.85
N GLY A 82 4.56 -17.87 -2.86
CA GLY A 82 4.21 -19.25 -3.19
C GLY A 82 4.57 -20.20 -2.05
N SER A 83 3.76 -21.24 -1.83
CA SER A 83 4.02 -22.23 -0.78
C SER A 83 5.43 -22.80 -0.88
N GLY A 84 6.13 -22.90 0.25
CA GLY A 84 7.51 -23.42 0.33
C GLY A 84 8.61 -22.50 -0.22
N HIS A 85 8.28 -21.28 -0.65
CA HIS A 85 9.26 -20.29 -1.11
C HIS A 85 9.50 -19.21 -0.04
N SER A 86 10.72 -18.70 0.01
CA SER A 86 11.08 -17.55 0.85
C SER A 86 11.47 -16.37 -0.04
N ILE A 87 11.00 -15.18 0.30
CA ILE A 87 11.32 -13.94 -0.41
C ILE A 87 11.78 -12.90 0.60
N THR A 88 12.93 -12.28 0.35
CA THR A 88 13.42 -11.12 1.10
C THR A 88 13.27 -9.86 0.26
N ARG A 89 12.72 -8.80 0.84
CA ARG A 89 12.59 -7.48 0.21
C ARG A 89 12.92 -6.38 1.21
N VAL A 90 13.43 -5.28 0.69
CA VAL A 90 13.64 -4.04 1.43
C VAL A 90 12.58 -3.06 0.93
N VAL A 91 11.86 -2.44 1.86
CA VAL A 91 10.84 -1.44 1.56
C VAL A 91 11.25 -0.12 2.18
N HIS A 92 11.12 0.97 1.42
CA HIS A 92 11.45 2.31 1.86
C HIS A 92 10.17 3.09 2.11
N HIS A 93 9.92 3.47 3.36
CA HIS A 93 8.78 4.30 3.73
C HIS A 93 9.28 5.70 4.07
N PHE A 94 8.56 6.71 3.57
CA PHE A 94 8.78 8.10 3.94
C PHE A 94 7.81 8.43 5.07
N ILE A 95 8.35 8.79 6.23
CA ILE A 95 7.53 9.08 7.40
C ILE A 95 7.66 10.56 7.67
N GLU A 96 6.53 11.26 7.69
CA GLU A 96 6.46 12.69 7.98
C GLU A 96 6.02 12.93 9.43
N LEU A 97 6.44 14.06 9.99
CA LEU A 97 6.12 14.54 11.35
C LEU A 97 4.87 15.42 11.34
#